data_AF-X6NB59-F1
#
_entry.id   AF-X6NB59-F1
#
_cell.length_a   1.000
_cell.length_b   1.000
_cell.length_c   1.000
_cell.angle_alpha   90.00
_cell.angle_beta   90.00
_cell.angle_gamma   90.00
#
_symmetry.space_group_name_H-M   'P 1'
#
loop_
_entity.id
_entity.type
_entity.pdbx_description
1 polymer ?
#
loop_
_entity_poly.entity_id
_entity_poly.type
_entity_poly.pdbx_seq_one_letter_code
_entity_poly.pdbx_strand_id
1 'polypeptide(L)'
;MYNSLSTQEQIILQSFEIINSIIINSNNDNNINNIKCIIRALIKIMNNEGQIEQLHLSAPRLFSSQDLISFMANKIFINKEYNEINYNKALSLFKKACDDPSFDLQSICSTLRNINFYSGAIDLSFYMLNQLKTGTFPDLDIQYIENKINLCYNEIFITIKELFEKENDDNNNNNNNNNSNILNKDLNIQKILDICLSNGDIYFLKKLYQWLCERQLLYIIFSKKPRGLEDFLKEEKEEEENLLYKLNKWKQLLKYYLHLKRYKDYIHFINYICNHVIGISLHEREQFLLDGIMITKIIHDNIYSSSSSNFQYTFNEELEQDITIYNFDKLYKICIIQKKLLIALKRMNDLDESSLPFSIERKQYLTVCKNIEEQFMDISNIFDIAKFYHIWNIALECLAFQSSRRYQQEIKKIWQEWITDIINQTLSSSISDTTNWIDTVTNELKWWSDNHDISKDSYFIFPISFIIQFLEQQIILHPIPISSKNNTIIHIMRYCGVSWDLLLDAYTEIVTDIKDFSDLTHHIFLSVAHLLHSIQDIHLFLPSSHLCQLCASKIKAMRLKKTKRETLFKAFPTTIAGKKLQILF
;
A
#
# COMPACT_ATOMS: atom_id res chain seq x y z
N MET A 1 35.23 36.80 41.83
CA MET A 1 36.10 37.95 42.18
C MET A 1 36.54 38.58 40.88
N TYR A 2 35.89 39.69 40.54
CA TYR A 2 36.00 40.38 39.26
C TYR A 2 37.06 41.46 39.34
N ASN A 3 38.21 41.20 38.72
CA ASN A 3 39.13 42.26 38.35
C ASN A 3 38.97 42.52 36.85
N SER A 4 38.38 43.67 36.57
CA SER A 4 38.32 44.35 35.30
C SER A 4 39.71 44.40 34.65
N LEU A 5 39.68 44.32 33.31
CA LEU A 5 40.78 44.37 32.34
C LEU A 5 42.07 45.01 32.86
N SER A 6 43.21 44.34 32.64
CA SER A 6 44.53 44.86 32.97
C SER A 6 44.85 46.16 32.21
N THR A 7 45.72 47.00 32.76
CA THR A 7 46.14 48.27 32.14
C THR A 7 46.74 48.09 30.74
N GLN A 8 47.43 46.97 30.48
CA GLN A 8 47.94 46.63 29.16
C GLN A 8 46.83 46.29 28.16
N GLU A 9 45.80 45.55 28.59
CA GLU A 9 44.63 45.25 27.77
C GLU A 9 43.88 46.55 27.38
N GLN A 10 43.78 47.50 28.30
CA GLN A 10 43.12 48.80 28.05
C GLN A 10 43.87 49.66 27.01
N ILE A 11 45.20 49.72 27.07
CA ILE A 11 46.03 50.53 26.16
C ILE A 11 45.92 50.02 24.71
N ILE A 12 45.81 48.71 24.52
CA ILE A 12 45.67 48.12 23.17
C ILE A 12 44.25 48.29 22.65
N LEU A 13 43.24 48.23 23.50
CA LEU A 13 41.88 48.55 23.07
C LEU A 13 41.75 50.04 22.69
N GLN A 14 42.50 50.94 23.34
CA GLN A 14 42.56 52.36 23.01
C GLN A 14 43.18 52.64 21.63
N SER A 15 44.00 51.75 21.09
CA SER A 15 44.57 51.90 19.74
C SER A 15 43.60 51.49 18.62
N PHE A 16 42.46 50.87 18.96
CA PHE A 16 41.35 50.64 18.04
C PHE A 16 40.28 51.72 18.27
N GLU A 17 40.22 52.73 17.40
CA GLU A 17 39.34 53.91 17.53
C GLU A 17 37.86 53.58 17.84
N ILE A 18 37.36 52.41 17.37
CA ILE A 18 35.98 51.94 17.56
C ILE A 18 35.72 51.39 18.98
N ILE A 19 36.73 50.89 19.67
CA ILE A 19 36.56 50.24 20.99
C ILE A 19 36.50 51.29 22.12
N ASN A 20 37.07 52.48 21.91
CA ASN A 20 37.03 53.60 22.86
C ASN A 20 35.60 54.03 23.25
N SER A 21 34.63 53.97 22.34
CA SER A 21 33.22 54.29 22.67
C SER A 21 32.51 53.20 23.49
N ILE A 22 33.08 51.99 23.57
CA ILE A 22 32.43 50.81 24.13
C ILE A 22 32.97 50.52 25.54
N ILE A 23 34.26 50.73 25.77
CA ILE A 23 34.91 50.60 27.09
C ILE A 23 34.34 51.62 28.09
N ILE A 24 33.98 52.82 27.64
CA ILE A 24 33.50 53.91 28.51
C ILE A 24 32.16 53.57 29.18
N ASN A 25 31.42 52.56 28.70
CA ASN A 25 30.08 52.22 29.20
C ASN A 25 29.93 50.87 29.91
N SER A 26 31.01 50.14 30.24
CA SER A 26 30.87 48.72 30.61
C SER A 26 31.61 48.25 31.87
N ASN A 27 30.87 48.11 32.99
CA ASN A 27 31.32 47.45 34.24
C ASN A 27 30.62 46.09 34.53
N ASN A 28 30.07 45.42 33.52
CA ASN A 28 29.34 44.13 33.67
C ASN A 28 29.91 43.03 32.75
N ASP A 29 29.88 41.77 33.17
CA ASP A 29 30.41 40.60 32.43
C ASP A 29 29.82 40.38 31.02
N ASN A 30 28.55 40.75 30.83
CA ASN A 30 27.92 40.70 29.50
C ASN A 30 28.68 41.56 28.47
N ASN A 31 29.42 42.58 28.93
CA ASN A 31 30.19 43.43 28.04
C ASN A 31 31.55 42.84 27.65
N ILE A 32 32.13 41.92 28.44
CA ILE A 32 33.36 41.23 28.06
C ILE A 32 33.10 40.34 26.84
N ASN A 33 31.97 39.63 26.81
CA ASN A 33 31.57 38.84 25.65
C ASN A 33 31.30 39.73 24.42
N ASN A 34 30.67 40.89 24.60
CA ASN A 34 30.49 41.86 23.51
C ASN A 34 31.83 42.39 22.97
N ILE A 35 32.77 42.72 23.85
CA ILE A 35 34.12 43.16 23.47
C ILE A 35 34.87 42.05 22.73
N LYS A 36 34.79 40.80 23.20
CA LYS A 36 35.35 39.64 22.47
C LYS A 36 34.77 39.50 21.07
N CYS A 37 33.44 39.64 20.91
CA CYS A 37 32.79 39.61 19.60
C CYS A 37 33.29 40.74 18.68
N ILE A 38 33.46 41.95 19.20
CA ILE A 38 33.94 43.10 18.44
C ILE A 38 35.40 42.92 18.03
N ILE A 39 36.25 42.45 18.94
CA ILE A 39 37.64 42.12 18.64
C ILE A 39 37.71 41.05 17.54
N ARG A 40 36.92 39.97 17.66
CA ARG A 40 36.83 38.93 16.61
C ARG A 40 36.37 39.51 15.26
N ALA A 41 35.42 40.45 15.26
CA ALA A 41 34.95 41.11 14.03
C ALA A 41 36.02 42.04 13.41
N LEU A 42 36.73 42.81 14.24
CA LEU A 42 37.82 43.68 13.79
C LEU A 42 38.99 42.87 13.23
N ILE A 43 39.36 41.79 13.90
CA ILE A 43 40.42 40.88 13.46
C ILE A 43 40.10 40.27 12.08
N LYS A 44 38.83 39.97 11.78
CA LYS A 44 38.42 39.50 10.44
C LYS A 44 38.67 40.54 9.32
N ILE A 45 38.75 41.82 9.67
CA ILE A 45 38.99 42.93 8.74
C ILE A 45 40.50 43.26 8.66
N MET A 46 41.25 42.95 9.72
CA MET A 46 42.68 43.21 9.80
C MET A 46 43.50 42.14 9.07
N ASN A 47 44.35 42.57 8.14
CA ASN A 47 45.26 41.68 7.39
C ASN A 47 46.70 41.64 7.94
N ASN A 48 46.97 42.24 9.12
CA ASN A 48 48.31 42.36 9.69
C ASN A 48 48.56 41.35 10.83
N GLU A 49 49.30 40.28 10.53
CA GLU A 49 49.62 39.20 11.49
C GLU A 49 50.35 39.69 12.73
N GLY A 50 51.33 40.59 12.57
CA GLY A 50 52.12 41.08 13.70
C GLY A 50 51.29 41.83 14.74
N GLN A 51 50.25 42.54 14.30
CA GLN A 51 49.32 43.25 15.20
C GLN A 51 48.37 42.28 15.93
N ILE A 52 47.99 41.18 15.27
CA ILE A 52 47.07 40.17 15.82
C ILE A 52 47.81 39.27 16.82
N GLU A 53 49.05 38.90 16.53
CA GLU A 53 49.92 38.19 17.48
C GLU A 53 50.24 39.07 18.70
N GLN A 54 50.51 40.37 18.51
CA GLN A 54 50.67 41.31 19.62
C GLN A 54 49.41 41.45 20.47
N LEU A 55 48.23 41.43 19.84
CA LEU A 55 46.96 41.47 20.55
C LEU A 55 46.73 40.20 21.38
N HIS A 56 47.11 39.02 20.87
CA HIS A 56 47.12 37.78 21.64
C HIS A 56 48.08 37.84 22.84
N LEU A 57 49.33 38.25 22.61
CA LEU A 57 50.36 38.32 23.65
C LEU A 57 50.00 39.30 24.77
N SER A 58 49.30 40.37 24.43
CA SER A 58 49.05 41.48 25.36
C SER A 58 47.65 41.46 25.97
N ALA A 59 46.69 40.75 25.36
CA ALA A 59 45.31 40.64 25.83
C ALA A 59 44.75 39.20 25.74
N PRO A 60 45.44 38.20 26.32
CA PRO A 60 45.08 36.78 26.16
C PRO A 60 43.70 36.43 26.74
N ARG A 61 43.16 37.22 27.66
CA ARG A 61 41.80 37.03 28.21
C ARG A 61 40.70 37.42 27.22
N LEU A 62 40.99 38.33 26.29
CA LEU A 62 40.08 38.83 25.27
C LEU A 62 40.25 38.14 23.92
N PHE A 63 41.47 37.69 23.62
CA PHE A 63 41.79 36.94 22.40
C PHE A 63 42.68 35.76 22.76
N SER A 64 42.06 34.59 22.94
CA SER A 64 42.76 33.40 23.42
C SER A 64 43.70 32.81 22.37
N SER A 65 44.55 31.87 22.80
CA SER A 65 45.42 31.12 21.88
C SER A 65 44.61 30.39 20.82
N GLN A 66 43.40 29.97 21.16
CA GLN A 66 42.46 29.28 20.28
C GLN A 66 41.77 30.23 19.32
N ASP A 67 41.48 31.47 19.73
CA ASP A 67 41.01 32.51 18.82
C ASP A 67 42.10 32.86 17.78
N LEU A 68 43.37 32.92 18.20
CA LEU A 68 44.53 33.11 17.31
C LEU A 68 44.68 31.93 16.33
N ILE A 69 44.61 30.68 16.82
CA ILE A 69 44.66 29.48 15.97
C ILE A 69 43.50 29.47 14.96
N SER A 70 42.30 29.84 15.38
CA SER A 70 41.12 29.95 14.51
C SER A 70 41.28 31.06 13.47
N PHE A 71 41.91 32.17 13.82
CA PHE A 71 42.25 33.23 12.88
C PHE A 71 43.29 32.75 11.85
N MET A 72 44.37 32.10 12.29
CA MET A 72 45.38 31.52 11.40
C MET A 72 44.77 30.48 10.44
N ALA A 73 43.84 29.66 10.92
CA ALA A 73 43.10 28.72 10.10
C ALA A 73 42.24 29.42 9.04
N ASN A 74 41.50 30.47 9.43
CA ASN A 74 40.69 31.26 8.50
C ASN A 74 41.53 31.96 7.42
N LYS A 75 42.75 32.40 7.76
CA LYS A 75 43.66 33.06 6.83
C LYS A 75 44.06 32.15 5.66
N ILE A 76 44.10 30.83 5.87
CA ILE A 76 44.44 29.85 4.82
C ILE A 76 43.42 29.88 3.67
N PHE A 77 42.18 30.32 3.92
CA PHE A 77 41.12 30.41 2.90
C PHE A 77 41.10 31.72 2.11
N ILE A 78 42.00 32.67 2.38
CA ILE A 78 42.06 33.98 1.69
C ILE A 78 42.39 33.81 0.19
N ASN A 79 43.07 32.73 -0.19
CA ASN A 79 43.22 32.32 -1.58
C ASN A 79 41.99 31.47 -1.97
N LYS A 80 41.06 32.06 -2.73
CA LYS A 80 39.75 31.48 -3.09
C LYS A 80 39.79 30.24 -3.98
N GLU A 81 40.96 29.75 -4.39
CA GLU A 81 41.09 28.51 -5.15
C GLU A 81 41.10 27.30 -4.21
N TYR A 82 40.21 26.34 -4.50
CA TYR A 82 40.13 25.10 -3.73
C TYR A 82 41.46 24.33 -3.81
N ASN A 83 42.10 24.13 -2.66
CA ASN A 83 43.27 23.27 -2.52
C ASN A 83 43.08 22.37 -1.28
N GLU A 84 42.85 21.08 -1.54
CA GLU A 84 42.54 20.07 -0.52
C GLU A 84 43.60 19.99 0.59
N ILE A 85 44.88 20.20 0.26
CA ILE A 85 45.99 20.20 1.23
C ILE A 85 45.86 21.38 2.20
N ASN A 86 45.56 22.57 1.66
CA ASN A 86 45.38 23.78 2.47
C ASN A 86 44.13 23.69 3.34
N TYR A 87 43.04 23.13 2.80
CA TYR A 87 41.78 23.00 3.53
C TYR A 87 41.90 21.99 4.68
N ASN A 88 42.58 20.87 4.47
CA ASN A 88 42.88 19.90 5.53
C ASN A 88 43.83 20.47 6.59
N LYS A 89 44.79 21.32 6.18
CA LYS A 89 45.67 22.03 7.13
C LYS A 89 44.87 23.00 8.00
N ALA A 90 43.96 23.79 7.42
CA ALA A 90 43.07 24.68 8.17
C ALA A 90 42.15 23.90 9.11
N LEU A 91 41.59 22.77 8.67
CA LEU A 91 40.77 21.89 9.49
C LEU A 91 41.55 21.35 10.70
N SER A 92 42.82 20.98 10.53
CA SER A 92 43.66 20.52 11.64
C SER A 92 43.89 21.62 12.70
N LEU A 93 43.97 22.88 12.29
CA LEU A 93 44.07 24.02 13.19
C LEU A 93 42.75 24.27 13.92
N PHE A 94 41.61 24.18 13.24
CA PHE A 94 40.31 24.26 13.91
C PHE A 94 40.09 23.13 14.92
N LYS A 95 40.49 21.90 14.60
CA LYS A 95 40.42 20.78 15.56
C LYS A 95 41.23 21.05 16.83
N LYS A 96 42.42 21.66 16.71
CA LYS A 96 43.20 22.11 17.89
C LYS A 96 42.51 23.25 18.66
N ALA A 97 41.81 24.13 17.96
CA ALA A 97 41.04 25.21 18.62
C ALA A 97 39.78 24.69 19.34
N CYS A 98 39.24 23.53 18.94
CA CYS A 98 38.13 22.86 19.63
C CYS A 98 38.49 22.30 21.01
N ASP A 99 39.78 22.28 21.38
CA ASP A 99 40.21 21.90 22.73
C ASP A 99 39.82 22.94 23.79
N ASP A 100 39.18 24.05 23.41
CA ASP A 100 38.59 25.06 24.31
C ASP A 100 37.05 25.03 24.23
N PRO A 101 36.33 24.93 25.37
CA PRO A 101 34.87 24.89 25.37
C PRO A 101 34.21 26.19 24.89
N SER A 102 34.91 27.32 24.92
CA SER A 102 34.43 28.61 24.40
C SER A 102 34.52 28.74 22.86
N PHE A 103 35.01 27.71 22.17
CA PHE A 103 35.08 27.65 20.71
C PHE A 103 33.73 27.87 20.04
N ASP A 104 33.70 28.77 19.07
CA ASP A 104 32.52 29.16 18.28
C ASP A 104 32.39 28.26 17.04
N LEU A 105 31.87 27.05 17.27
CA LEU A 105 31.65 26.05 16.23
C LEU A 105 30.76 26.58 15.10
N GLN A 106 29.69 27.31 15.43
CA GLN A 106 28.68 27.74 14.46
C GLN A 106 29.24 28.70 13.43
N SER A 107 29.99 29.72 13.88
CA SER A 107 30.64 30.69 12.99
C SER A 107 31.66 30.05 12.05
N ILE A 108 32.40 29.06 12.56
CA ILE A 108 33.43 28.36 11.79
C ILE A 108 32.79 27.39 10.79
N CYS A 109 31.81 26.59 11.20
CA CYS A 109 31.05 25.73 10.30
C CYS A 109 30.38 26.54 9.19
N SER A 110 29.79 27.71 9.50
CA SER A 110 29.26 28.64 8.50
C SER A 110 30.34 29.11 7.51
N THR A 111 31.53 29.46 8.00
CA THR A 111 32.66 29.86 7.14
C THR A 111 33.08 28.72 6.20
N LEU A 112 33.16 27.48 6.72
CA LEU A 112 33.47 26.29 5.93
C LEU A 112 32.41 25.98 4.87
N ARG A 113 31.11 26.18 5.19
CA ARG A 113 30.00 26.05 4.22
C ARG A 113 30.04 27.11 3.12
N ASN A 114 30.43 28.34 3.44
CA ASN A 114 30.54 29.43 2.48
C ASN A 114 31.62 29.18 1.41
N ILE A 115 32.68 28.44 1.76
CA ILE A 115 33.73 28.02 0.82
C ILE A 115 33.48 26.62 0.22
N ASN A 116 32.27 26.08 0.37
CA ASN A 116 31.85 24.75 -0.10
C ASN A 116 32.65 23.57 0.49
N PHE A 117 33.29 23.72 1.65
CA PHE A 117 34.02 22.64 2.34
C PHE A 117 33.14 21.92 3.38
N TYR A 118 32.03 21.34 2.92
CA TYR A 118 31.02 20.68 3.75
C TYR A 118 31.55 19.51 4.57
N SER A 119 32.43 18.67 3.98
CA SER A 119 33.03 17.53 4.69
C SER A 119 33.85 17.97 5.90
N GLY A 120 34.57 19.10 5.80
CA GLY A 120 35.33 19.67 6.90
C GLY A 120 34.44 20.19 8.03
N ALA A 121 33.30 20.82 7.71
CA ALA A 121 32.36 21.30 8.72
C ALA A 121 31.72 20.15 9.52
N ILE A 122 31.41 19.03 8.86
CA ILE A 122 30.86 17.83 9.50
C ILE A 122 31.92 17.13 10.35
N ASP A 123 33.13 16.94 9.83
CA ASP A 123 34.25 16.34 10.56
C ASP A 123 34.61 17.16 11.81
N LEU A 124 34.65 18.49 11.71
CA LEU A 124 34.88 19.37 12.86
C LEU A 124 33.79 19.22 13.94
N SER A 125 32.53 19.13 13.51
CA SER A 125 31.38 18.99 14.41
C SER A 125 31.37 17.63 15.12
N PHE A 126 31.72 16.54 14.42
CA PHE A 126 31.91 15.22 15.03
C PHE A 126 33.13 15.16 15.95
N TYR A 127 34.23 15.84 15.60
CA TYR A 127 35.39 15.94 16.47
C TYR A 127 35.03 16.60 17.81
N MET A 128 34.35 17.75 17.78
CA MET A 128 33.90 18.43 18.99
C MET A 128 32.89 17.60 19.79
N LEU A 129 31.95 16.94 19.11
CA LEU A 129 30.99 16.03 19.73
C LEU A 129 31.69 14.91 20.52
N ASN A 130 32.71 14.30 19.91
CA ASN A 130 33.45 13.20 20.55
C ASN A 130 34.21 13.68 21.79
N GLN A 131 34.86 14.85 21.73
CA GLN A 131 35.50 15.45 22.90
C GLN A 131 34.51 15.67 24.05
N LEU A 132 33.34 16.24 23.75
CA LEU A 132 32.29 16.47 24.76
C LEU A 132 31.79 15.16 25.40
N LYS A 133 31.70 14.07 24.62
CA LYS A 133 31.24 12.75 25.11
C LYS A 133 32.30 11.95 25.86
N THR A 134 33.58 12.08 25.51
CA THR A 134 34.68 11.37 26.19
C THR A 134 35.04 11.99 27.53
N GLY A 135 34.42 13.13 27.88
CA GLY A 135 34.65 13.80 29.15
C GLY A 135 36.00 14.53 29.22
N THR A 136 36.54 14.99 28.09
CA THR A 136 37.77 15.82 28.09
C THR A 136 37.61 17.17 28.79
N PHE A 137 36.37 17.55 29.12
CA PHE A 137 36.05 18.73 29.91
C PHE A 137 35.33 18.37 31.22
N PRO A 138 36.03 17.79 32.22
CA PRO A 138 35.42 17.27 33.44
C PRO A 138 34.85 18.37 34.36
N ASP A 139 35.31 19.61 34.21
CA ASP A 139 34.95 20.75 35.07
C ASP A 139 33.70 21.53 34.59
N LEU A 140 33.08 21.12 33.48
CA LEU A 140 31.91 21.80 32.90
C LEU A 140 30.60 21.23 33.43
N ASP A 141 29.60 22.09 33.56
CA ASP A 141 28.23 21.71 33.91
C ASP A 141 27.62 20.77 32.85
N ILE A 142 26.93 19.72 33.30
CA ILE A 142 26.29 18.70 32.45
C ILE A 142 25.31 19.37 31.49
N GLN A 143 24.52 20.34 31.97
CA GLN A 143 23.55 21.03 31.12
C GLN A 143 24.22 21.87 30.02
N TYR A 144 25.40 22.41 30.30
CA TYR A 144 26.20 23.12 29.29
C TYR A 144 26.74 22.16 28.22
N ILE A 145 27.23 20.99 28.64
CA ILE A 145 27.71 19.93 27.73
C ILE A 145 26.58 19.44 26.84
N GLU A 146 25.39 19.17 27.38
CA GLU A 146 24.21 18.74 26.60
C GLU A 146 23.80 19.78 25.55
N ASN A 147 23.80 21.07 25.91
CA ASN A 147 23.51 22.15 24.96
C ASN A 147 24.55 22.20 23.83
N LYS A 148 25.83 22.04 24.15
CA LYS A 148 26.92 21.98 23.15
C LYS A 148 26.82 20.75 22.24
N ILE A 149 26.43 19.59 22.79
CA ILE A 149 26.16 18.37 22.01
C ILE A 149 25.03 18.62 21.00
N ASN A 150 23.93 19.23 21.45
CA ASN A 150 22.81 19.59 20.57
C ASN A 150 23.23 20.58 19.48
N LEU A 151 24.08 21.56 19.81
CA LEU A 151 24.67 22.47 18.82
C LEU A 151 25.50 21.73 17.76
N CYS A 152 26.33 20.75 18.16
CA CYS A 152 27.10 19.94 17.21
C CYS A 152 26.17 19.18 16.24
N TYR A 153 25.11 18.56 16.75
CA TYR A 153 24.11 17.90 15.89
C TYR A 153 23.40 18.86 14.94
N ASN A 154 23.00 20.02 15.45
CA ASN A 154 22.33 21.04 14.63
C ASN A 154 23.23 21.52 13.50
N GLU A 155 24.52 21.77 13.76
CA GLU A 155 25.46 22.19 12.71
C GLU A 155 25.67 21.10 11.66
N ILE A 156 25.75 19.82 12.06
CA ILE A 156 25.79 18.71 11.10
C ILE A 156 24.53 18.72 10.22
N PHE A 157 23.33 18.86 10.82
CA PHE A 157 22.08 18.91 10.07
C PHE A 157 21.96 20.10 9.14
N ILE A 158 22.35 21.30 9.58
CA ILE A 158 22.36 22.51 8.76
C ILE A 158 23.28 22.30 7.56
N THR A 159 24.45 21.72 7.80
CA THR A 159 25.43 21.44 6.74
C THR A 159 24.89 20.46 5.70
N ILE A 160 24.19 19.41 6.13
CA ILE A 160 23.51 18.48 5.22
C ILE A 160 22.41 19.20 4.44
N LYS A 161 21.53 19.96 5.11
CA LYS A 161 20.42 20.68 4.46
C LYS A 161 20.92 21.65 3.39
N GLU A 162 21.89 22.50 3.73
CA GLU A 162 22.45 23.48 2.79
C GLU A 162 23.11 22.81 1.57
N LEU A 163 23.77 21.66 1.76
CA LEU A 163 24.34 20.90 0.65
C LEU A 163 23.23 20.44 -0.31
N PHE A 164 22.18 19.82 0.21
CA PHE A 164 21.05 19.35 -0.60
C PHE A 164 20.25 20.50 -1.26
N GLU A 165 20.19 21.69 -0.65
CA GLU A 165 19.46 22.85 -1.19
C GLU A 165 20.26 23.56 -2.29
N LYS A 166 21.56 23.84 -2.07
CA LYS A 166 22.42 24.42 -3.11
C LYS A 166 22.51 23.54 -4.36
N GLU A 167 22.53 22.22 -4.20
CA GLU A 167 22.60 21.31 -5.35
C GLU A 167 21.31 21.30 -6.19
N ASN A 168 20.15 21.64 -5.60
CA ASN A 168 18.88 21.79 -6.34
C ASN A 168 18.80 23.13 -7.09
N ASP A 169 19.30 24.22 -6.52
CA ASP A 169 19.33 25.54 -7.15
C ASP A 169 20.25 25.57 -8.39
N ASP A 170 21.39 24.88 -8.31
CA ASP A 170 22.31 24.74 -9.44
C ASP A 170 21.74 23.88 -10.58
N ASN A 171 20.80 22.97 -10.31
CA ASN A 171 20.12 22.15 -11.33
C ASN A 171 19.06 22.94 -12.11
N ASN A 172 18.34 23.87 -11.47
CA ASN A 172 17.34 24.69 -12.15
C ASN A 172 17.97 25.77 -13.05
N ASN A 173 19.17 26.25 -12.71
CA ASN A 173 19.86 27.30 -13.47
C ASN A 173 20.74 26.79 -14.63
N ASN A 174 21.19 25.52 -14.60
CA ASN A 174 22.06 24.94 -15.62
C ASN A 174 21.37 23.87 -16.49
N ASN A 175 20.23 24.24 -17.08
CA ASN A 175 19.52 23.38 -18.04
C ASN A 175 20.22 23.24 -19.41
N ASN A 176 21.45 23.74 -19.56
CA ASN A 176 22.26 23.54 -20.75
C ASN A 176 23.72 23.21 -20.37
N ASN A 177 24.13 21.98 -20.70
CA ASN A 177 25.50 21.44 -20.70
C ASN A 177 26.12 21.08 -19.33
N ASN A 178 26.05 19.79 -18.96
CA ASN A 178 27.22 18.89 -18.81
C ASN A 178 26.93 17.68 -17.90
N ASN A 179 26.96 16.48 -18.48
CA ASN A 179 26.85 15.19 -17.76
C ASN A 179 27.99 14.94 -16.75
N SER A 180 29.13 15.65 -16.86
CA SER A 180 30.28 15.52 -15.96
C SER A 180 30.08 16.17 -14.59
N ASN A 181 29.21 17.18 -14.48
CA ASN A 181 28.93 17.86 -13.21
C ASN A 181 27.97 17.06 -12.32
N ILE A 182 27.16 16.16 -12.88
CA ILE A 182 26.22 15.33 -12.12
C ILE A 182 26.96 14.23 -11.34
N LEU A 183 27.99 13.61 -11.94
CA LEU A 183 28.75 12.52 -11.32
C LEU A 183 29.55 12.95 -10.07
N ASN A 184 30.10 14.17 -10.05
CA ASN A 184 30.86 14.71 -8.92
C ASN A 184 29.96 15.18 -7.74
N LYS A 185 28.67 15.47 -7.99
CA LYS A 185 27.69 15.91 -6.99
C LYS A 185 27.24 14.74 -6.10
N ASP A 186 26.85 13.63 -6.71
CA ASP A 186 26.48 12.40 -6.00
C ASP A 186 27.63 11.87 -5.12
N LEU A 187 28.88 12.04 -5.56
CA LEU A 187 30.08 11.67 -4.81
C LEU A 187 30.25 12.48 -3.52
N ASN A 188 29.95 13.78 -3.51
CA ASN A 188 30.10 14.63 -2.32
C ASN A 188 29.01 14.36 -1.29
N ILE A 189 27.75 14.22 -1.73
CA ILE A 189 26.64 13.79 -0.88
C ILE A 189 26.94 12.42 -0.26
N GLN A 190 27.37 11.44 -1.07
CA GLN A 190 27.67 10.10 -0.57
C GLN A 190 28.82 10.10 0.42
N LYS A 191 29.91 10.84 0.18
CA LYS A 191 31.02 10.99 1.13
C LYS A 191 30.55 11.56 2.47
N ILE A 192 29.69 12.57 2.44
CA ILE A 192 29.16 13.20 3.65
C ILE A 192 28.23 12.26 4.42
N LEU A 193 27.35 11.57 3.71
CA LEU A 193 26.49 10.55 4.31
C LEU A 193 27.32 9.41 4.91
N ASP A 194 28.39 8.97 4.25
CA ASP A 194 29.30 7.95 4.78
C ASP A 194 29.95 8.38 6.10
N ILE A 195 30.39 9.64 6.20
CA ILE A 195 30.94 10.20 7.45
C ILE A 195 29.86 10.19 8.55
N CYS A 196 28.66 10.68 8.23
CA CYS A 196 27.53 10.75 9.15
C CYS A 196 27.08 9.38 9.65
N LEU A 197 27.04 8.37 8.76
CA LEU A 197 26.64 7.01 9.10
C LEU A 197 27.70 6.28 9.94
N SER A 198 28.98 6.61 9.72
CA SER A 198 30.10 5.98 10.45
C SER A 198 30.30 6.57 11.85
N ASN A 199 30.15 7.88 11.99
CA ASN A 199 30.45 8.61 13.23
C ASN A 199 29.21 8.97 14.06
N GLY A 200 28.02 8.91 13.46
CA GLY A 200 26.75 9.23 14.11
C GLY A 200 26.38 8.22 15.20
N ASP A 201 25.88 8.72 16.32
CA ASP A 201 25.23 7.87 17.32
C ASP A 201 23.77 7.55 16.92
N ILE A 202 23.15 6.60 17.62
CA ILE A 202 21.78 6.15 17.30
C ILE A 202 20.78 7.32 17.36
N TYR A 203 20.97 8.25 18.30
CA TYR A 203 20.10 9.42 18.44
C TYR A 203 20.15 10.33 17.20
N PHE A 204 21.36 10.68 16.75
CA PHE A 204 21.55 11.47 15.53
C PHE A 204 21.04 10.72 14.30
N LEU A 205 21.38 9.44 14.16
CA LEU A 205 20.99 8.62 13.01
C LEU A 205 19.47 8.52 12.88
N LYS A 206 18.73 8.38 13.98
CA LYS A 206 17.25 8.43 13.97
C LYS A 206 16.71 9.74 13.39
N LYS A 207 17.27 10.89 13.79
CA LYS A 207 16.89 12.19 13.21
C LYS A 207 17.25 12.27 11.72
N LEU A 208 18.37 11.68 11.32
CA LEU A 208 18.82 11.70 9.93
C LEU A 208 17.90 10.85 9.06
N TYR A 209 17.53 9.66 9.54
CA TYR A 209 16.58 8.79 8.88
C TYR A 209 15.19 9.43 8.77
N GLN A 210 14.73 10.10 9.83
CA GLN A 210 13.48 10.86 9.78
C GLN A 210 13.52 11.93 8.68
N TRP A 211 14.56 12.77 8.65
CA TRP A 211 14.71 13.82 7.64
C TRP A 211 14.78 13.26 6.20
N LEU A 212 15.54 12.17 6.00
CA LEU A 212 15.61 11.49 4.70
C LEU A 212 14.28 10.84 4.31
N CYS A 213 13.53 10.29 5.27
CA CYS A 213 12.23 9.67 5.03
C CYS A 213 11.17 10.71 4.63
N GLU A 214 11.11 11.85 5.32
CA GLU A 214 10.20 12.97 5.01
C GLU A 214 10.43 13.53 3.59
N ARG A 215 11.68 13.50 3.10
CA ARG A 215 12.05 13.92 1.74
C ARG A 215 12.05 12.79 0.70
N GLN A 216 11.68 11.56 1.07
CA GLN A 216 11.71 10.37 0.21
C GLN A 216 13.11 10.00 -0.35
N LEU A 217 14.18 10.38 0.35
CA LEU A 217 15.59 10.18 -0.05
C LEU A 217 16.27 9.00 0.65
N LEU A 218 15.53 8.23 1.43
CA LEU A 218 16.08 7.14 2.25
C LEU A 218 16.79 6.06 1.42
N TYR A 219 16.42 5.89 0.14
CA TYR A 219 17.01 4.90 -0.76
C TYR A 219 18.52 5.11 -0.99
N ILE A 220 19.01 6.36 -0.88
CA ILE A 220 20.42 6.71 -1.11
C ILE A 220 21.35 5.96 -0.15
N ILE A 221 20.88 5.67 1.05
CA ILE A 221 21.68 5.02 2.11
C ILE A 221 21.49 3.50 2.18
N PHE A 222 20.58 2.90 1.40
CA PHE A 222 20.28 1.47 1.50
C PHE A 222 21.48 0.56 1.21
N SER A 223 22.31 0.93 0.22
CA SER A 223 23.52 0.20 -0.15
C SER A 223 24.54 0.11 0.98
N LYS A 224 24.52 1.07 1.92
CA LYS A 224 25.46 1.17 3.04
C LYS A 224 25.07 0.33 4.25
N LYS A 225 23.89 -0.32 4.23
CA LYS A 225 23.33 -1.11 5.36
C LYS A 225 23.45 -0.37 6.71
N PRO A 226 22.88 0.84 6.82
CA PRO A 226 23.13 1.74 7.93
C PRO A 226 22.55 1.18 9.24
N ARG A 227 23.31 1.33 10.33
CA ARG A 227 22.99 0.76 11.64
C ARG A 227 21.68 1.33 12.18
N GLY A 228 20.80 0.46 12.68
CA GLY A 228 19.54 0.87 13.31
C GLY A 228 18.49 1.45 12.36
N LEU A 229 18.71 1.41 11.04
CA LEU A 229 17.71 1.85 10.06
C LEU A 229 16.49 0.93 10.05
N GLU A 230 16.71 -0.39 10.08
CA GLU A 230 15.62 -1.37 10.15
C GLU A 230 14.80 -1.18 11.43
N ASP A 231 15.45 -1.02 12.58
CA ASP A 231 14.79 -0.75 13.86
C ASP A 231 13.99 0.54 13.81
N PHE A 232 14.57 1.62 13.26
CA PHE A 232 13.87 2.89 13.07
C PHE A 232 12.62 2.73 12.19
N LEU A 233 12.70 1.95 11.11
CA LEU A 233 11.57 1.73 10.19
C LEU A 233 10.51 0.80 10.76
N LYS A 234 10.89 -0.12 11.65
CA LYS A 234 10.00 -1.01 12.41
C LYS A 234 9.40 -0.35 13.65
N GLU A 235 10.04 0.68 14.20
CA GLU A 235 9.61 1.34 15.42
C GLU A 235 8.14 1.80 15.33
N GLU A 236 7.33 1.17 16.18
CA GLU A 236 5.99 1.61 16.54
C GLU A 236 6.13 2.48 17.79
N LYS A 237 6.09 3.81 17.64
CA LYS A 237 5.94 4.64 18.83
C LYS A 237 4.55 4.43 19.43
N GLU A 238 4.49 4.38 20.76
CA GLU A 238 3.29 4.15 21.57
C GLU A 238 2.31 5.33 21.56
N GLU A 239 2.78 6.53 21.22
CA GLU A 239 1.92 7.70 21.02
C GLU A 239 1.34 7.70 19.60
N GLU A 240 0.13 8.27 19.43
CA GLU A 240 -0.71 8.34 18.23
C GLU A 240 0.00 8.85 16.95
N GLU A 241 1.03 8.15 16.49
CA GLU A 241 1.69 8.44 15.23
C GLU A 241 0.67 8.22 14.12
N ASN A 242 0.43 9.27 13.34
CA ASN A 242 -0.45 9.27 12.18
C ASN A 242 -0.19 8.02 11.33
N LEU A 243 -1.21 7.20 11.12
CA LEU A 243 -1.13 5.95 10.35
C LEU A 243 -0.49 6.18 8.97
N LEU A 244 -0.72 7.34 8.36
CA LEU A 244 -0.11 7.71 7.08
C LEU A 244 1.43 7.77 7.15
N TYR A 245 1.98 8.28 8.25
CA TYR A 245 3.41 8.32 8.48
C TYR A 245 3.99 6.92 8.69
N LYS A 246 3.29 6.05 9.45
CA LYS A 246 3.66 4.64 9.62
C LYS A 246 3.66 3.88 8.28
N LEU A 247 2.61 4.06 7.48
CA LEU A 247 2.52 3.47 6.13
C LEU A 247 3.68 3.90 5.23
N ASN A 248 4.08 5.17 5.28
CA ASN A 248 5.24 5.65 4.53
C ASN A 248 6.54 4.98 4.98
N LYS A 249 6.76 4.82 6.29
CA LYS A 249 7.94 4.09 6.83
C LYS A 249 7.93 2.63 6.38
N TRP A 250 6.78 1.95 6.45
CA TRP A 250 6.67 0.56 6.00
C TRP A 250 6.92 0.38 4.51
N LYS A 251 6.42 1.29 3.66
CA LYS A 251 6.76 1.33 2.22
C LYS A 251 8.27 1.48 1.99
N GLN A 252 8.95 2.32 2.80
CA GLN A 252 10.41 2.43 2.74
C GLN A 252 11.12 1.16 3.23
N LEU A 253 10.61 0.49 4.26
CA LEU A 253 11.16 -0.78 4.75
C LEU A 253 11.06 -1.89 3.69
N LEU A 254 9.93 -1.99 3.00
CA LEU A 254 9.76 -2.91 1.87
C LEU A 254 10.77 -2.62 0.76
N LYS A 255 10.97 -1.35 0.39
CA LYS A 255 12.02 -0.96 -0.58
C LYS A 255 13.42 -1.34 -0.10
N TYR A 256 13.71 -1.19 1.19
CA TYR A 256 14.98 -1.58 1.79
C TYR A 256 15.22 -3.09 1.71
N TYR A 257 14.23 -3.91 2.06
CA TYR A 257 14.32 -5.36 1.90
C TYR A 257 14.50 -5.78 0.44
N LEU A 258 13.77 -5.15 -0.48
CA LEU A 258 13.91 -5.41 -1.91
C LEU A 258 15.33 -5.09 -2.41
N HIS A 259 15.86 -3.92 -2.03
CA HIS A 259 17.22 -3.49 -2.38
C HIS A 259 18.28 -4.46 -1.86
N LEU A 260 18.10 -5.00 -0.66
CA LEU A 260 18.99 -5.99 -0.06
C LEU A 260 18.73 -7.44 -0.49
N LYS A 261 17.74 -7.67 -1.37
CA LYS A 261 17.28 -9.01 -1.77
C LYS A 261 16.86 -9.89 -0.57
N ARG A 262 16.37 -9.28 0.50
CA ARG A 262 15.85 -9.97 1.70
C ARG A 262 14.38 -10.35 1.48
N TYR A 263 14.14 -11.26 0.55
CA TYR A 263 12.78 -11.62 0.12
C TYR A 263 11.95 -12.28 1.24
N LYS A 264 12.58 -13.08 2.11
CA LYS A 264 11.91 -13.71 3.27
C LYS A 264 11.31 -12.67 4.20
N ASP A 265 12.11 -11.67 4.60
CA ASP A 265 11.64 -10.58 5.46
C ASP A 265 10.54 -9.74 4.78
N TYR A 266 10.65 -9.56 3.47
CA TYR A 266 9.65 -8.85 2.67
C TYR A 266 8.27 -9.54 2.71
N ILE A 267 8.22 -10.85 2.41
CA ILE A 267 6.95 -11.59 2.39
C ILE A 267 6.35 -11.72 3.80
N HIS A 268 7.16 -11.96 4.83
CA HIS A 268 6.69 -12.00 6.22
C HIS A 268 6.08 -10.66 6.62
N PHE A 269 6.72 -9.56 6.23
CA PHE A 269 6.27 -8.23 6.60
C PHE A 269 4.98 -7.84 5.87
N ILE A 270 4.84 -8.16 4.57
CA ILE A 270 3.56 -7.97 3.86
C ILE A 270 2.44 -8.78 4.50
N ASN A 271 2.69 -10.05 4.82
CA ASN A 271 1.70 -10.89 5.50
C ASN A 271 1.29 -10.29 6.85
N TYR A 272 2.24 -9.78 7.63
CA TYR A 272 1.97 -9.10 8.90
C TYR A 272 1.11 -7.84 8.73
N ILE A 273 1.50 -6.95 7.81
CA ILE A 273 0.75 -5.72 7.50
C ILE A 273 -0.68 -6.06 7.06
N CYS A 274 -0.84 -7.04 6.16
CA CYS A 274 -2.12 -7.36 5.56
C CYS A 274 -3.07 -8.14 6.48
N ASN A 275 -2.58 -8.85 7.49
CA ASN A 275 -3.43 -9.68 8.36
C ASN A 275 -3.56 -9.17 9.79
N HIS A 276 -2.56 -8.44 10.32
CA HIS A 276 -2.53 -8.09 11.75
C HIS A 276 -2.68 -6.60 12.05
N VAL A 277 -2.31 -5.72 11.13
CA VAL A 277 -2.46 -4.28 11.35
C VAL A 277 -3.90 -3.85 11.10
N ILE A 278 -4.47 -3.01 11.97
CA ILE A 278 -5.80 -2.42 11.83
C ILE A 278 -5.68 -0.98 11.33
N GLY A 279 -6.61 -0.52 10.50
CA GLY A 279 -6.71 0.86 10.02
C GLY A 279 -6.15 1.06 8.61
N ILE A 280 -5.40 0.09 8.07
CA ILE A 280 -4.97 0.12 6.68
C ILE A 280 -6.18 -0.14 5.78
N SER A 281 -6.42 0.79 4.85
CA SER A 281 -7.50 0.68 3.88
C SER A 281 -7.35 -0.55 3.01
N LEU A 282 -8.49 -1.10 2.56
CA LEU A 282 -8.49 -2.22 1.61
C LEU A 282 -7.72 -1.94 0.31
N HIS A 283 -7.68 -0.69 -0.15
CA HIS A 283 -6.92 -0.34 -1.35
C HIS A 283 -5.40 -0.44 -1.14
N GLU A 284 -4.90 0.02 0.02
CA GLU A 284 -3.49 -0.13 0.37
C GLU A 284 -3.13 -1.61 0.58
N ARG A 285 -4.01 -2.39 1.23
CA ARG A 285 -3.83 -3.85 1.36
C ARG A 285 -3.76 -4.56 0.01
N GLU A 286 -4.65 -4.20 -0.92
CA GLU A 286 -4.63 -4.73 -2.29
C GLU A 286 -3.27 -4.47 -2.97
N GLN A 287 -2.72 -3.27 -2.85
CA GLN A 287 -1.40 -2.95 -3.40
C GLN A 287 -0.30 -3.81 -2.75
N PHE A 288 -0.29 -3.94 -1.42
CA PHE A 288 0.67 -4.80 -0.73
C PHE A 288 0.55 -6.27 -1.14
N LEU A 289 -0.67 -6.78 -1.33
CA LEU A 289 -0.88 -8.17 -1.78
C LEU A 289 -0.37 -8.37 -3.22
N LEU A 290 -0.56 -7.40 -4.12
CA LEU A 290 0.00 -7.43 -5.47
C LEU A 290 1.52 -7.41 -5.47
N ASP A 291 2.12 -6.56 -4.63
CA ASP A 291 3.57 -6.53 -4.41
C ASP A 291 4.07 -7.89 -3.90
N GLY A 292 3.34 -8.52 -2.96
CA GLY A 292 3.59 -9.88 -2.49
C GLY A 292 3.60 -10.90 -3.62
N ILE A 293 2.57 -10.91 -4.47
CA ILE A 293 2.47 -11.80 -5.66
C ILE A 293 3.62 -11.57 -6.64
N MET A 294 4.03 -10.31 -6.85
CA MET A 294 5.15 -10.00 -7.73
C MET A 294 6.46 -10.58 -7.17
N ILE A 295 6.71 -10.41 -5.88
CA ILE A 295 7.91 -10.94 -5.25
C ILE A 295 7.92 -12.47 -5.22
N THR A 296 6.79 -13.13 -4.97
CA THR A 296 6.74 -14.60 -5.03
C THR A 296 7.08 -15.13 -6.41
N LYS A 297 6.64 -14.47 -7.49
CA LYS A 297 7.05 -14.81 -8.87
C LYS A 297 8.54 -14.63 -9.10
N ILE A 298 9.11 -13.51 -8.67
CA ILE A 298 10.56 -13.24 -8.77
C ILE A 298 11.37 -14.30 -8.00
N ILE A 299 10.90 -14.70 -6.82
CA ILE A 299 11.53 -15.77 -6.04
C ILE A 299 11.52 -17.08 -6.83
N HIS A 300 10.37 -17.49 -7.37
CA HIS A 300 10.25 -18.73 -8.14
C HIS A 300 11.22 -18.70 -9.33
N ASP A 301 11.23 -17.63 -10.13
CA ASP A 301 12.14 -17.50 -11.28
C ASP A 301 13.62 -17.60 -10.88
N ASN A 302 14.00 -17.01 -9.73
CA ASN A 302 15.36 -17.08 -9.20
C ASN A 302 15.72 -18.49 -8.70
N ILE A 303 14.80 -19.20 -8.03
CA ILE A 303 15.03 -20.56 -7.54
C ILE A 303 15.28 -21.52 -8.71
N TYR A 304 14.44 -21.48 -9.75
CA TYR A 304 14.57 -22.37 -10.91
C TYR A 304 15.80 -22.07 -11.78
N SER A 305 16.35 -20.84 -11.71
CA SER A 305 17.55 -20.45 -12.44
C SER A 305 18.87 -20.69 -11.69
N SER A 306 18.84 -20.92 -10.37
CA SER A 306 20.05 -21.05 -9.53
C SER A 306 20.09 -22.35 -8.71
N SER A 307 20.11 -23.47 -9.41
CA SER A 307 20.24 -24.82 -8.84
C SER A 307 21.71 -25.22 -8.59
N SER A 308 22.42 -24.52 -7.68
CA SER A 308 23.81 -24.91 -7.35
C SER A 308 24.32 -24.47 -5.96
N SER A 309 23.70 -24.91 -4.85
CA SER A 309 24.41 -25.23 -3.58
C SER A 309 23.48 -25.87 -2.54
N ASN A 310 24.01 -26.78 -1.70
CA ASN A 310 23.24 -27.49 -0.67
C ASN A 310 22.70 -26.57 0.46
N PHE A 311 23.33 -25.42 0.71
CA PHE A 311 22.85 -24.44 1.72
C PHE A 311 21.77 -23.51 1.15
N GLN A 312 21.80 -23.23 -0.16
CA GLN A 312 20.66 -22.56 -0.82
C GLN A 312 19.43 -23.47 -0.87
N TYR A 313 19.62 -24.79 -0.94
CA TYR A 313 18.50 -25.73 -1.03
C TYR A 313 17.58 -25.67 0.20
N THR A 314 18.12 -25.75 1.43
CA THR A 314 17.34 -25.64 2.67
C THR A 314 16.71 -24.26 2.87
N PHE A 315 17.42 -23.18 2.53
CA PHE A 315 16.85 -21.82 2.59
C PHE A 315 15.70 -21.62 1.60
N ASN A 316 15.81 -22.20 0.39
CA ASN A 316 14.78 -22.13 -0.63
C ASN A 316 13.55 -22.98 -0.24
N GLU A 317 13.72 -24.12 0.42
CA GLU A 317 12.61 -24.94 0.93
C GLU A 317 11.77 -24.20 2.00
N GLU A 318 12.42 -23.55 2.97
CA GLU A 318 11.70 -22.74 3.97
C GLU A 318 10.92 -21.58 3.32
N LEU A 319 11.55 -20.92 2.34
CA LEU A 319 10.94 -19.81 1.60
C LEU A 319 9.73 -20.28 0.76
N GLU A 320 9.83 -21.45 0.13
CA GLU A 320 8.70 -22.07 -0.59
C GLU A 320 7.55 -22.48 0.37
N GLN A 321 7.88 -22.98 1.57
CA GLN A 321 6.89 -23.25 2.60
C GLN A 321 6.18 -21.96 3.03
N ASP A 322 6.91 -20.88 3.28
CA ASP A 322 6.30 -19.58 3.63
C ASP A 322 5.40 -19.05 2.50
N ILE A 323 5.82 -19.16 1.23
CA ILE A 323 5.00 -18.72 0.09
C ILE A 323 3.72 -19.53 -0.03
N THR A 324 3.80 -20.85 0.15
CA THR A 324 2.62 -21.73 0.11
C THR A 324 1.69 -21.51 1.30
N ILE A 325 2.21 -21.23 2.49
CA ILE A 325 1.43 -20.91 3.69
C ILE A 325 0.71 -19.58 3.53
N TYR A 326 1.39 -18.52 3.08
CA TYR A 326 0.79 -17.18 2.95
C TYR A 326 -0.17 -17.08 1.78
N ASN A 327 0.17 -17.69 0.64
CA ASN A 327 -0.67 -17.76 -0.55
C ASN A 327 -1.31 -16.40 -0.90
N PHE A 328 -0.47 -15.44 -1.30
CA PHE A 328 -0.92 -14.08 -1.60
C PHE A 328 -1.99 -14.02 -2.71
N ASP A 329 -1.99 -14.94 -3.67
CA ASP A 329 -3.06 -15.05 -4.67
C ASP A 329 -4.42 -15.33 -4.04
N LYS A 330 -4.46 -16.22 -3.04
CA LYS A 330 -5.67 -16.52 -2.28
C LYS A 330 -6.12 -15.30 -1.46
N LEU A 331 -5.20 -14.66 -0.74
CA LEU A 331 -5.50 -13.46 0.06
C LEU A 331 -5.98 -12.29 -0.82
N TYR A 332 -5.35 -12.09 -1.99
CA TYR A 332 -5.74 -11.07 -2.95
C TYR A 332 -7.18 -11.27 -3.44
N LYS A 333 -7.57 -12.50 -3.79
CA LYS A 333 -8.95 -12.80 -4.20
C LYS A 333 -9.96 -12.50 -3.07
N ILE A 334 -9.64 -12.85 -1.82
CA ILE A 334 -10.48 -12.50 -0.66
C ILE A 334 -10.60 -10.97 -0.53
N CYS A 335 -9.49 -10.23 -0.67
CA CYS A 335 -9.49 -8.76 -0.65
C CYS A 335 -10.44 -8.17 -1.70
N ILE A 336 -10.43 -8.72 -2.93
CA ILE A 336 -11.31 -8.26 -4.02
C ILE A 336 -12.79 -8.51 -3.68
N ILE A 337 -13.13 -9.70 -3.16
CA ILE A 337 -14.50 -10.01 -2.74
C ILE A 337 -14.94 -9.05 -1.62
N GLN A 338 -14.06 -8.82 -0.64
CA GLN A 338 -14.32 -7.87 0.47
C GLN A 338 -14.51 -6.43 -0.04
N LYS A 339 -13.73 -5.98 -1.02
CA LYS A 339 -13.91 -4.65 -1.65
C LYS A 339 -15.25 -4.55 -2.38
N LYS A 340 -15.64 -5.58 -3.14
CA LYS A 340 -16.97 -5.63 -3.78
C LYS A 340 -18.08 -5.52 -2.73
N LEU A 341 -17.91 -6.17 -1.57
CA LEU A 341 -18.87 -6.11 -0.47
C LEU A 341 -19.00 -4.70 0.08
N LEU A 342 -17.87 -4.05 0.33
CA LEU A 342 -17.85 -2.67 0.79
C LEU A 342 -18.53 -1.72 -0.21
N ILE A 343 -18.30 -1.90 -1.51
CA ILE A 343 -18.93 -1.09 -2.57
C ILE A 343 -20.45 -1.32 -2.59
N ALA A 344 -20.88 -2.59 -2.56
CA ALA A 344 -22.30 -2.96 -2.56
C ALA A 344 -23.01 -2.41 -1.32
N LEU A 345 -22.39 -2.54 -0.15
CA LEU A 345 -22.89 -1.93 1.07
C LEU A 345 -22.98 -0.43 0.89
N LYS A 346 -21.90 0.29 0.55
CA LYS A 346 -21.91 1.77 0.42
C LYS A 346 -23.02 2.28 -0.49
N ARG A 347 -23.30 1.59 -1.61
CA ARG A 347 -24.43 1.92 -2.51
C ARG A 347 -25.80 1.82 -1.83
N MET A 348 -25.98 0.87 -0.90
CA MET A 348 -27.21 0.76 -0.12
C MET A 348 -27.38 1.88 0.91
N ASN A 349 -26.29 2.52 1.38
CA ASN A 349 -26.39 3.68 2.29
C ASN A 349 -26.92 4.94 1.59
N ASP A 350 -26.81 5.01 0.26
CA ASP A 350 -27.34 6.10 -0.54
C ASP A 350 -28.85 5.94 -0.81
N LEU A 351 -29.43 4.78 -0.45
CA LEU A 351 -30.86 4.51 -0.56
C LEU A 351 -31.61 5.01 0.68
N ASP A 352 -32.85 5.51 0.49
CA ASP A 352 -33.70 5.96 1.60
C ASP A 352 -33.98 4.80 2.58
N GLU A 353 -34.04 5.08 3.90
CA GLU A 353 -34.30 4.06 4.94
C GLU A 353 -35.58 3.24 4.68
N SER A 354 -36.55 3.82 3.97
CA SER A 354 -37.81 3.18 3.57
C SER A 354 -37.67 2.13 2.44
N SER A 355 -36.55 2.14 1.72
CA SER A 355 -36.26 1.26 0.59
C SER A 355 -35.33 0.09 0.95
N LEU A 356 -34.81 0.08 2.18
CA LEU A 356 -34.02 -1.03 2.69
C LEU A 356 -34.95 -2.19 3.07
N PRO A 357 -34.61 -3.44 2.70
CA PRO A 357 -35.44 -4.61 2.99
C PRO A 357 -35.54 -4.97 4.49
N PHE A 358 -34.84 -4.26 5.38
CA PHE A 358 -34.80 -4.51 6.82
C PHE A 358 -34.56 -3.22 7.63
N SER A 359 -35.06 -3.17 8.87
CA SER A 359 -34.78 -2.08 9.82
C SER A 359 -33.42 -2.31 10.51
N ILE A 360 -32.37 -1.57 10.11
CA ILE A 360 -31.07 -1.61 10.78
C ILE A 360 -30.74 -0.23 11.33
N GLU A 361 -30.22 -0.19 12.55
CA GLU A 361 -29.65 1.04 13.11
C GLU A 361 -28.45 1.50 12.27
N ARG A 362 -28.55 2.68 11.67
CA ARG A 362 -27.50 3.27 10.80
C ARG A 362 -26.10 3.26 11.43
N LYS A 363 -26.00 3.36 12.76
CA LYS A 363 -24.73 3.28 13.51
C LYS A 363 -24.06 1.90 13.41
N GLN A 364 -24.82 0.83 13.50
CA GLN A 364 -24.29 -0.54 13.39
C GLN A 364 -23.77 -0.78 11.97
N TYR A 365 -24.56 -0.35 10.97
CA TYR A 365 -24.19 -0.42 9.57
C TYR A 365 -22.87 0.34 9.25
N LEU A 366 -22.72 1.57 9.75
CA LEU A 366 -21.48 2.35 9.57
C LEU A 366 -20.27 1.69 10.24
N THR A 367 -20.48 1.04 11.38
CA THR A 367 -19.42 0.30 12.09
C THR A 367 -18.98 -0.92 11.28
N VAL A 368 -19.92 -1.65 10.67
CA VAL A 368 -19.62 -2.77 9.77
C VAL A 368 -18.82 -2.29 8.56
N CYS A 369 -19.24 -1.21 7.90
CA CYS A 369 -18.50 -0.64 6.76
C CYS A 369 -17.07 -0.24 7.14
N LYS A 370 -16.90 0.40 8.31
CA LYS A 370 -15.59 0.76 8.84
C LYS A 370 -14.71 -0.47 9.08
N ASN A 371 -15.26 -1.50 9.73
CA ASN A 371 -14.53 -2.74 10.00
C ASN A 371 -14.11 -3.44 8.70
N ILE A 372 -15.00 -3.49 7.69
CA ILE A 372 -14.69 -4.05 6.37
C ILE A 372 -13.58 -3.24 5.69
N GLU A 373 -13.55 -1.92 5.85
CA GLU A 373 -12.52 -1.09 5.22
C GLU A 373 -11.15 -1.18 5.92
N GLU A 374 -11.15 -1.32 7.24
CA GLU A 374 -9.96 -1.21 8.09
C GLU A 374 -9.34 -2.55 8.48
N GLN A 375 -10.05 -3.67 8.35
CA GLN A 375 -9.59 -5.01 8.75
C GLN A 375 -9.68 -6.00 7.60
N PHE A 376 -8.73 -6.94 7.53
CA PHE A 376 -8.82 -8.05 6.59
C PHE A 376 -9.67 -9.16 7.21
N MET A 377 -10.75 -9.56 6.52
CA MET A 377 -11.72 -10.51 7.04
C MET A 377 -11.55 -11.88 6.38
N ASP A 378 -11.80 -12.93 7.17
CA ASP A 378 -11.93 -14.28 6.63
C ASP A 378 -13.14 -14.39 5.71
N ILE A 379 -13.05 -15.28 4.72
CA ILE A 379 -14.11 -15.50 3.73
C ILE A 379 -15.45 -15.89 4.36
N SER A 380 -15.42 -16.59 5.49
CA SER A 380 -16.63 -16.98 6.25
C SER A 380 -17.34 -15.76 6.82
N ASN A 381 -16.59 -14.81 7.39
CA ASN A 381 -17.16 -13.58 7.94
C ASN A 381 -17.73 -12.70 6.81
N ILE A 382 -17.04 -12.63 5.67
CA ILE A 382 -17.53 -11.91 4.48
C ILE A 382 -18.83 -12.54 3.99
N PHE A 383 -18.91 -13.88 3.96
CA PHE A 383 -20.12 -14.61 3.59
C PHE A 383 -21.30 -14.32 4.53
N ASP A 384 -21.09 -14.37 5.84
CA ASP A 384 -22.13 -14.12 6.83
C ASP A 384 -22.68 -12.69 6.72
N ILE A 385 -21.80 -11.70 6.51
CA ILE A 385 -22.21 -10.31 6.28
C ILE A 385 -22.98 -10.20 4.96
N ALA A 386 -22.48 -10.75 3.86
CA ALA A 386 -23.14 -10.69 2.56
C ALA A 386 -24.55 -11.29 2.63
N LYS A 387 -24.72 -12.42 3.32
CA LYS A 387 -26.01 -13.08 3.55
C LYS A 387 -26.93 -12.25 4.42
N PHE A 388 -26.44 -11.67 5.51
CA PHE A 388 -27.23 -10.83 6.41
C PHE A 388 -27.78 -9.58 5.71
N TYR A 389 -27.00 -8.97 4.81
CA TYR A 389 -27.40 -7.79 4.04
C TYR A 389 -28.04 -8.11 2.68
N HIS A 390 -28.38 -9.37 2.39
CA HIS A 390 -29.00 -9.81 1.12
C HIS A 390 -28.16 -9.45 -0.13
N ILE A 391 -26.82 -9.43 -0.02
CA ILE A 391 -25.89 -9.20 -1.12
C ILE A 391 -25.47 -10.55 -1.72
N TRP A 392 -26.42 -11.14 -2.45
CA TRP A 392 -26.38 -12.54 -2.86
C TRP A 392 -25.27 -12.90 -3.85
N ASN A 393 -24.96 -11.99 -4.78
CA ASN A 393 -23.85 -12.16 -5.71
C ASN A 393 -22.52 -12.39 -4.97
N ILE A 394 -22.26 -11.63 -3.90
CA ILE A 394 -21.04 -11.75 -3.12
C ILE A 394 -21.06 -13.01 -2.26
N ALA A 395 -22.21 -13.36 -1.68
CA ALA A 395 -22.36 -14.62 -0.96
C ALA A 395 -22.03 -15.84 -1.86
N LEU A 396 -22.46 -15.82 -3.12
CA LEU A 396 -22.10 -16.83 -4.11
C LEU A 396 -20.62 -16.79 -4.49
N GLU A 397 -20.01 -15.60 -4.63
CA GLU A 397 -18.57 -15.47 -4.89
C GLU A 397 -17.74 -16.08 -3.75
N CYS A 398 -18.16 -15.91 -2.49
CA CYS A 398 -17.54 -16.55 -1.33
C CYS A 398 -17.58 -18.07 -1.40
N LEU A 399 -18.73 -18.66 -1.75
CA LEU A 399 -18.88 -20.12 -1.89
C LEU A 399 -18.12 -20.66 -3.11
N ALA A 400 -18.12 -19.91 -4.21
CA ALA A 400 -17.35 -20.22 -5.41
C ALA A 400 -15.84 -20.29 -5.09
N PHE A 401 -15.35 -19.34 -4.31
CA PHE A 401 -13.96 -19.30 -3.87
C PHE A 401 -13.57 -20.49 -2.99
N GLN A 402 -14.46 -20.97 -2.13
CA GLN A 402 -14.21 -22.17 -1.33
C GLN A 402 -14.16 -23.45 -2.16
N SER A 403 -14.70 -23.45 -3.39
CA SER A 403 -14.60 -24.54 -4.39
C SER A 403 -15.02 -25.93 -3.87
N SER A 404 -15.91 -25.98 -2.88
CA SER A 404 -16.32 -27.22 -2.21
C SER A 404 -17.74 -27.62 -2.58
N ARG A 405 -17.88 -28.82 -3.17
CA ARG A 405 -19.19 -29.43 -3.49
C ARG A 405 -20.08 -29.65 -2.27
N ARG A 406 -19.53 -29.57 -1.04
CA ARG A 406 -20.30 -29.70 0.21
C ARG A 406 -21.35 -28.61 0.35
N TYR A 407 -21.15 -27.45 -0.26
CA TYR A 407 -22.07 -26.30 -0.17
C TYR A 407 -23.17 -26.31 -1.23
N GLN A 408 -23.34 -27.38 -2.01
CA GLN A 408 -24.33 -27.42 -3.10
C GLN A 408 -25.76 -27.09 -2.65
N GLN A 409 -26.17 -27.55 -1.46
CA GLN A 409 -27.49 -27.21 -0.91
C GLN A 409 -27.62 -25.73 -0.55
N GLU A 410 -26.57 -25.15 0.01
CA GLU A 410 -26.55 -23.73 0.38
C GLU A 410 -26.52 -22.82 -0.86
N ILE A 411 -25.79 -23.21 -1.90
CA ILE A 411 -25.78 -22.52 -3.20
C ILE A 411 -27.18 -22.49 -3.81
N LYS A 412 -27.89 -23.64 -3.82
CA LYS A 412 -29.28 -23.70 -4.30
C LYS A 412 -30.19 -22.77 -3.48
N LYS A 413 -30.01 -22.74 -2.16
CA LYS A 413 -30.77 -21.86 -1.27
C LYS A 413 -30.52 -20.37 -1.58
N ILE A 414 -29.27 -19.96 -1.77
CA ILE A 414 -28.93 -18.56 -2.10
C ILE A 414 -29.52 -18.17 -3.47
N TRP A 415 -29.42 -19.02 -4.48
CA TRP A 415 -30.05 -18.76 -5.78
C TRP A 415 -31.56 -18.58 -5.67
N GLN A 416 -32.21 -19.41 -4.85
CA GLN A 416 -33.63 -19.29 -4.57
C GLN A 416 -33.97 -17.97 -3.88
N GLU A 417 -33.24 -17.61 -2.81
CA GLU A 417 -33.43 -16.36 -2.07
C GLU A 417 -33.17 -15.14 -2.97
N TRP A 418 -32.11 -15.14 -3.77
CA TRP A 418 -31.77 -14.06 -4.69
C TRP A 418 -32.85 -13.81 -5.73
N ILE A 419 -33.29 -14.85 -6.44
CA ILE A 419 -34.33 -14.72 -7.47
C ILE A 419 -35.65 -14.27 -6.82
N THR A 420 -35.98 -14.80 -5.64
CA THR A 420 -37.21 -14.41 -4.91
C THR A 420 -37.17 -12.95 -4.49
N ASP A 421 -36.03 -12.45 -4.00
CA ASP A 421 -35.88 -11.06 -3.60
C ASP A 421 -36.01 -10.10 -4.80
N ILE A 422 -35.41 -10.42 -5.95
CA ILE A 422 -35.56 -9.63 -7.18
C ILE A 422 -37.03 -9.57 -7.61
N ILE A 423 -37.73 -10.71 -7.59
CA ILE A 423 -39.15 -10.79 -7.94
C ILE A 423 -39.99 -9.95 -6.98
N ASN A 424 -39.77 -10.05 -5.67
CA ASN A 424 -40.51 -9.27 -4.68
C ASN A 424 -40.26 -7.75 -4.79
N GLN A 425 -39.02 -7.34 -5.06
CA GLN A 425 -38.66 -5.92 -5.25
C GLN A 425 -39.31 -5.35 -6.51
N THR A 426 -39.35 -6.11 -7.59
CA THR A 426 -39.96 -5.65 -8.86
C THR A 426 -41.48 -5.65 -8.80
N LEU A 427 -42.10 -6.61 -8.11
CA LEU A 427 -43.56 -6.65 -7.91
C LEU A 427 -44.08 -5.58 -6.94
N SER A 428 -43.25 -5.12 -6.00
CA SER A 428 -43.61 -4.03 -5.08
C SER A 428 -43.43 -2.65 -5.70
N SER A 429 -42.62 -2.53 -6.75
CA SER A 429 -42.47 -1.29 -7.52
C SER A 429 -43.76 -1.00 -8.33
N SER A 430 -44.30 0.21 -8.21
CA SER A 430 -45.63 0.63 -8.68
C SER A 430 -45.82 0.72 -10.21
N ILE A 431 -44.93 0.10 -10.99
CA ILE A 431 -44.94 0.15 -12.46
C ILE A 431 -45.80 -1.02 -12.97
N SER A 432 -46.77 -0.72 -13.85
CA SER A 432 -47.83 -1.62 -14.34
C SER A 432 -47.38 -2.88 -15.08
N ASP A 433 -46.08 -3.09 -15.29
CA ASP A 433 -45.56 -4.18 -16.11
C ASP A 433 -45.21 -5.41 -15.25
N THR A 434 -46.21 -6.29 -15.11
CA THR A 434 -46.12 -7.59 -14.44
C THR A 434 -45.01 -8.53 -14.95
N THR A 435 -44.35 -8.20 -16.06
CA THR A 435 -43.23 -8.95 -16.66
C THR A 435 -41.86 -8.34 -16.41
N ASN A 436 -41.75 -7.17 -15.77
CA ASN A 436 -40.47 -6.47 -15.54
C ASN A 436 -39.46 -7.29 -14.73
N TRP A 437 -39.95 -8.18 -13.85
CA TRP A 437 -39.09 -9.09 -13.08
C TRP A 437 -38.31 -10.07 -13.96
N ILE A 438 -38.84 -10.42 -15.13
CA ILE A 438 -38.19 -11.35 -16.06
C ILE A 438 -36.90 -10.71 -16.58
N ASP A 439 -36.97 -9.44 -16.99
CA ASP A 439 -35.83 -8.72 -17.53
C ASP A 439 -34.76 -8.47 -16.46
N THR A 440 -35.16 -8.12 -15.23
CA THR A 440 -34.21 -7.92 -14.13
C THR A 440 -33.52 -9.22 -13.72
N VAL A 441 -34.27 -10.32 -13.55
CA VAL A 441 -33.67 -11.65 -13.26
C VAL A 441 -32.76 -12.09 -14.41
N THR A 442 -33.16 -11.85 -15.66
CA THR A 442 -32.33 -12.18 -16.84
C THR A 442 -31.02 -11.40 -16.84
N ASN A 443 -31.07 -10.11 -16.53
CA ASN A 443 -29.88 -9.27 -16.48
C ASN A 443 -28.93 -9.67 -15.34
N GLU A 444 -29.44 -10.04 -14.16
CA GLU A 444 -28.61 -10.53 -13.05
C GLU A 444 -27.98 -11.89 -13.33
N LEU A 445 -28.75 -12.83 -13.91
CA LEU A 445 -28.20 -14.12 -14.36
C LEU A 445 -27.16 -13.93 -15.47
N LYS A 446 -27.41 -12.99 -16.39
CA LYS A 446 -26.47 -12.65 -17.46
C LYS A 446 -25.18 -12.06 -16.88
N TRP A 447 -25.30 -11.11 -15.97
CA TRP A 447 -24.16 -10.51 -15.28
C TRP A 447 -23.32 -11.57 -14.55
N TRP A 448 -23.97 -12.53 -13.88
CA TRP A 448 -23.27 -13.64 -13.24
C TRP A 448 -22.51 -14.50 -14.27
N SER A 449 -23.19 -14.85 -15.37
CA SER A 449 -22.64 -15.67 -16.46
C SER A 449 -21.47 -15.04 -17.21
N ASP A 450 -21.47 -13.72 -17.35
CA ASP A 450 -20.40 -13.00 -18.07
C ASP A 450 -19.13 -12.87 -17.22
N ASN A 451 -19.27 -12.89 -15.89
CA ASN A 451 -18.15 -12.75 -14.96
C ASN A 451 -17.59 -14.09 -14.46
N HIS A 452 -18.28 -15.21 -14.72
CA HIS A 452 -17.89 -16.54 -14.27
C HIS A 452 -18.06 -17.57 -15.39
N ASP A 453 -17.04 -18.38 -15.64
CA ASP A 453 -17.14 -19.45 -16.65
C ASP A 453 -18.30 -20.39 -16.31
N ILE A 454 -19.25 -20.56 -17.24
CA ILE A 454 -20.29 -21.60 -17.20
C ILE A 454 -19.75 -22.82 -17.96
N SER A 455 -18.76 -23.49 -17.38
CA SER A 455 -18.24 -24.76 -17.89
C SER A 455 -18.79 -25.92 -17.07
N LYS A 456 -18.59 -27.16 -17.55
CA LYS A 456 -19.00 -28.36 -16.79
C LYS A 456 -18.32 -28.47 -15.41
N ASP A 457 -17.16 -27.83 -15.23
CA ASP A 457 -16.40 -27.85 -13.97
C ASP A 457 -16.93 -26.85 -12.93
N SER A 458 -17.65 -25.81 -13.34
CA SER A 458 -18.29 -24.80 -12.47
C SER A 458 -19.78 -25.04 -12.22
N TYR A 459 -20.33 -26.14 -12.73
CA TYR A 459 -21.75 -26.51 -12.67
C TYR A 459 -22.31 -26.60 -11.23
N PHE A 460 -21.44 -26.73 -10.22
CA PHE A 460 -21.86 -26.75 -8.81
C PHE A 460 -22.25 -25.36 -8.28
N ILE A 461 -21.66 -24.28 -8.80
CA ILE A 461 -21.93 -22.88 -8.39
C ILE A 461 -23.13 -22.31 -9.14
N PHE A 462 -23.29 -22.71 -10.41
CA PHE A 462 -24.42 -22.33 -11.25
C PHE A 462 -25.26 -23.57 -11.59
N PRO A 463 -26.11 -24.05 -10.67
CA PRO A 463 -26.85 -25.30 -10.83
C PRO A 463 -28.01 -25.13 -11.83
N ILE A 464 -27.70 -25.26 -13.13
CA ILE A 464 -28.61 -24.95 -14.25
C ILE A 464 -29.97 -25.66 -14.12
N SER A 465 -29.98 -26.96 -13.83
CA SER A 465 -31.23 -27.73 -13.68
C SER A 465 -32.11 -27.21 -12.54
N PHE A 466 -31.50 -26.83 -11.41
CA PHE A 466 -32.22 -26.21 -10.30
C PHE A 466 -32.76 -24.82 -10.64
N ILE A 467 -31.93 -23.95 -11.24
CA ILE A 467 -32.34 -22.59 -11.60
C ILE A 467 -33.48 -22.63 -12.62
N ILE A 468 -33.39 -23.47 -13.66
CA ILE A 468 -34.46 -23.67 -14.64
C ILE A 468 -35.74 -24.13 -13.94
N GLN A 469 -35.67 -25.18 -13.13
CA GLN A 469 -36.83 -25.71 -12.43
C GLN A 469 -37.49 -24.66 -11.52
N PHE A 470 -36.69 -23.84 -10.83
CA PHE A 470 -37.19 -22.77 -9.97
C PHE A 470 -37.83 -21.64 -10.78
N LEU A 471 -37.22 -21.20 -11.88
CA LEU A 471 -37.81 -20.16 -12.73
C LEU A 471 -39.11 -20.62 -13.40
N GLU A 472 -39.19 -21.88 -13.83
CA GLU A 472 -40.42 -22.49 -14.37
C GLU A 472 -41.55 -22.47 -13.31
N GLN A 473 -41.22 -22.62 -12.01
CA GLN A 473 -42.19 -22.45 -10.92
C GLN A 473 -42.65 -20.99 -10.79
N GLN A 474 -41.72 -20.03 -10.83
CA GLN A 474 -42.06 -18.61 -10.73
C GLN A 474 -42.93 -18.12 -11.89
N ILE A 475 -42.70 -18.61 -13.10
CA ILE A 475 -43.53 -18.31 -14.29
C ILE A 475 -44.99 -18.77 -14.13
N ILE A 476 -45.24 -19.79 -13.31
CA ILE A 476 -46.60 -20.27 -13.05
C ILE A 476 -47.29 -19.45 -11.99
N LEU A 477 -46.55 -19.04 -10.96
CA LEU A 477 -47.05 -18.26 -9.83
C LEU A 477 -47.36 -16.81 -10.22
N HIS A 478 -46.67 -16.26 -11.22
CA HIS A 478 -46.85 -14.88 -11.68
C HIS A 478 -47.55 -14.77 -13.04
N PRO A 479 -48.37 -13.73 -13.27
CA PRO A 479 -49.10 -13.57 -14.53
C PRO A 479 -48.15 -13.19 -15.67
N ILE A 480 -48.00 -14.07 -16.65
CA ILE A 480 -47.19 -13.87 -17.87
C ILE A 480 -48.08 -14.15 -19.10
N PRO A 481 -47.92 -13.39 -20.21
CA PRO A 481 -48.62 -13.68 -21.45
C PRO A 481 -48.46 -15.14 -21.89
N ILE A 482 -49.58 -15.80 -22.19
CA ILE A 482 -49.61 -17.24 -22.55
C ILE A 482 -48.75 -17.53 -23.80
N SER A 483 -48.62 -16.55 -24.71
CA SER A 483 -47.85 -16.66 -25.95
C SER A 483 -46.34 -16.79 -25.73
N SER A 484 -45.78 -16.15 -24.70
CA SER A 484 -44.34 -16.21 -24.36
C SER A 484 -44.04 -17.18 -23.21
N LYS A 485 -45.07 -17.59 -22.45
CA LYS A 485 -44.87 -18.40 -21.24
C LYS A 485 -43.95 -19.60 -21.44
N ASN A 486 -44.12 -20.35 -22.53
CA ASN A 486 -43.40 -21.61 -22.79
C ASN A 486 -41.99 -21.44 -23.37
N ASN A 487 -41.59 -20.25 -23.83
CA ASN A 487 -40.26 -20.02 -24.41
C ASN A 487 -39.37 -19.12 -23.55
N THR A 488 -39.96 -18.38 -22.60
CA THR A 488 -39.24 -17.43 -21.75
C THR A 488 -37.98 -18.04 -21.12
N ILE A 489 -38.07 -19.14 -20.36
CA ILE A 489 -36.91 -19.70 -19.64
C ILE A 489 -35.79 -20.13 -20.58
N ILE A 490 -36.14 -20.72 -21.72
CA ILE A 490 -35.17 -21.13 -22.74
C ILE A 490 -34.46 -19.89 -23.28
N HIS A 491 -35.18 -18.81 -23.59
CA HIS A 491 -34.58 -17.57 -24.04
C HIS A 491 -33.67 -16.93 -22.99
N ILE A 492 -34.08 -16.91 -21.71
CA ILE A 492 -33.25 -16.41 -20.60
C ILE A 492 -31.92 -17.18 -20.55
N MET A 493 -31.98 -18.51 -20.51
CA MET A 493 -30.78 -19.34 -20.37
C MET A 493 -29.86 -19.24 -21.60
N ARG A 494 -30.44 -19.13 -22.80
CA ARG A 494 -29.68 -18.91 -24.03
C ARG A 494 -29.02 -17.53 -24.05
N TYR A 495 -29.69 -16.50 -23.55
CA TYR A 495 -29.13 -15.17 -23.40
C TYR A 495 -27.96 -15.15 -22.40
N CYS A 496 -28.08 -15.90 -21.30
CA CYS A 496 -27.02 -16.15 -20.32
C CYS A 496 -25.85 -17.01 -20.87
N GLY A 497 -25.86 -17.38 -22.15
CA GLY A 497 -24.76 -18.13 -22.78
C GLY A 497 -24.76 -19.64 -22.52
N VAL A 498 -25.81 -20.20 -21.91
CA VAL A 498 -25.91 -21.66 -21.70
C VAL A 498 -26.04 -22.37 -23.05
N SER A 499 -25.14 -23.32 -23.33
CA SER A 499 -25.16 -24.10 -24.58
C SER A 499 -26.42 -24.97 -24.70
N TRP A 500 -26.81 -25.30 -25.93
CA TRP A 500 -27.96 -26.17 -26.17
C TRP A 500 -27.79 -27.55 -25.50
N ASP A 501 -26.57 -28.07 -25.49
CA ASP A 501 -26.19 -29.35 -24.87
C ASP A 501 -26.49 -29.34 -23.37
N LEU A 502 -26.03 -28.29 -22.66
CA LEU A 502 -26.26 -28.15 -21.22
C LEU A 502 -27.75 -27.95 -20.89
N LEU A 503 -28.49 -27.25 -21.76
CA LEU A 503 -29.95 -27.11 -21.62
C LEU A 503 -30.67 -28.46 -21.78
N LEU A 504 -30.28 -29.26 -22.77
CA LEU A 504 -30.83 -30.60 -22.98
C LEU A 504 -30.53 -31.52 -21.79
N ASP A 505 -29.30 -31.50 -21.28
CA ASP A 505 -28.91 -32.25 -20.10
C ASP A 505 -29.72 -31.83 -18.86
N ALA A 506 -29.86 -30.52 -18.63
CA ALA A 506 -30.63 -29.97 -17.51
C ALA A 506 -32.12 -30.34 -17.57
N TYR A 507 -32.78 -30.20 -18.72
CA TYR A 507 -34.17 -30.63 -18.87
C TYR A 507 -34.33 -32.15 -18.82
N THR A 508 -33.31 -32.93 -19.22
CA THR A 508 -33.30 -34.39 -19.02
C THR A 508 -33.31 -34.74 -17.54
N GLU A 509 -32.45 -34.11 -16.73
CA GLU A 509 -32.41 -34.28 -15.27
C GLU A 509 -33.76 -33.90 -14.62
N ILE A 510 -34.31 -32.75 -15.01
CA ILE A 510 -35.62 -32.29 -14.51
C ILE A 510 -36.71 -33.32 -14.82
N VAL A 511 -36.80 -33.79 -16.08
CA VAL A 511 -37.84 -34.73 -16.51
C VAL A 511 -37.67 -36.11 -15.86
N THR A 512 -36.44 -36.57 -15.62
CA THR A 512 -36.20 -37.83 -14.90
C THR A 512 -36.79 -37.79 -13.49
N ASP A 513 -36.66 -36.66 -12.81
CA ASP A 513 -37.09 -36.46 -11.42
C ASP A 513 -38.61 -36.26 -11.24
N ILE A 514 -39.35 -36.01 -12.33
CA ILE A 514 -40.81 -35.86 -12.27
C ILE A 514 -41.46 -37.19 -11.87
N LYS A 515 -42.18 -37.18 -10.74
CA LYS A 515 -42.98 -38.31 -10.23
C LYS A 515 -44.47 -38.16 -10.52
N ASP A 516 -45.02 -36.96 -10.29
CA ASP A 516 -46.46 -36.70 -10.37
C ASP A 516 -46.82 -35.63 -11.41
N PHE A 517 -48.07 -35.63 -11.86
CA PHE A 517 -48.58 -34.61 -12.78
C PHE A 517 -49.16 -33.39 -12.03
N SER A 518 -48.67 -32.20 -12.38
CA SER A 518 -49.09 -30.91 -11.87
C SER A 518 -49.11 -29.89 -13.01
N ASP A 519 -49.63 -28.68 -12.76
CA ASP A 519 -49.55 -27.61 -13.76
C ASP A 519 -48.11 -27.20 -14.08
N LEU A 520 -47.18 -27.36 -13.12
CA LEU A 520 -45.75 -27.23 -13.33
C LEU A 520 -45.20 -28.26 -14.30
N THR A 521 -45.51 -29.53 -14.10
CA THR A 521 -44.97 -30.56 -14.99
C THR A 521 -45.59 -30.49 -16.38
N HIS A 522 -46.85 -30.06 -16.49
CA HIS A 522 -47.47 -29.72 -17.76
C HIS A 522 -46.72 -28.59 -18.48
N HIS A 523 -46.38 -27.52 -17.78
CA HIS A 523 -45.64 -26.39 -18.33
C HIS A 523 -44.22 -26.80 -18.78
N ILE A 524 -43.48 -27.52 -17.93
CA ILE A 524 -42.14 -28.02 -18.26
C ILE A 524 -42.16 -28.85 -19.54
N PHE A 525 -43.16 -29.71 -19.75
CA PHE A 525 -43.27 -30.48 -21.00
C PHE A 525 -43.52 -29.59 -22.23
N LEU A 526 -44.27 -28.49 -22.09
CA LEU A 526 -44.47 -27.51 -23.17
C LEU A 526 -43.19 -26.71 -23.46
N SER A 527 -42.45 -26.33 -22.42
CA SER A 527 -41.13 -25.69 -22.54
C SER A 527 -40.15 -26.63 -23.26
N VAL A 528 -40.07 -27.91 -22.86
CA VAL A 528 -39.25 -28.93 -23.55
C VAL A 528 -39.66 -29.10 -25.01
N ALA A 529 -40.96 -29.12 -25.32
CA ALA A 529 -41.42 -29.19 -26.70
C ALA A 529 -40.92 -27.99 -27.52
N HIS A 530 -40.97 -26.77 -26.96
CA HIS A 530 -40.44 -25.58 -27.61
C HIS A 530 -38.92 -25.62 -27.79
N LEU A 531 -38.17 -26.11 -26.79
CA LEU A 531 -36.72 -26.33 -26.88
C LEU A 531 -36.38 -27.22 -28.08
N LEU A 532 -37.07 -28.36 -28.20
CA LEU A 532 -36.84 -29.33 -29.27
C LEU A 532 -37.20 -28.78 -30.66
N HIS A 533 -38.19 -27.89 -30.77
CA HIS A 533 -38.48 -27.16 -32.02
C HIS A 533 -37.41 -26.14 -32.38
N SER A 534 -36.73 -25.56 -31.39
CA SER A 534 -35.74 -24.51 -31.57
C SER A 534 -34.35 -25.05 -31.96
N ILE A 535 -34.08 -26.32 -31.70
CA ILE A 535 -32.79 -26.96 -32.00
C ILE A 535 -32.73 -27.36 -33.48
N GLN A 536 -31.80 -26.73 -34.22
CA GLN A 536 -31.54 -27.02 -35.63
C GLN A 536 -30.25 -27.82 -35.85
N ASP A 537 -29.44 -28.02 -34.81
CA ASP A 537 -28.14 -28.69 -34.91
C ASP A 537 -28.27 -30.22 -35.00
N ILE A 538 -27.66 -30.80 -36.04
CA ILE A 538 -27.65 -32.23 -36.33
C ILE A 538 -26.87 -33.02 -35.26
N HIS A 539 -25.83 -32.42 -34.66
CA HIS A 539 -25.03 -33.08 -33.63
C HIS A 539 -25.81 -33.30 -32.33
N LEU A 540 -26.86 -32.51 -32.09
CA LEU A 540 -27.73 -32.61 -30.92
C LEU A 540 -28.95 -33.50 -31.14
N PHE A 541 -29.04 -34.18 -32.29
CA PHE A 541 -30.14 -35.09 -32.59
C PHE A 541 -30.26 -36.22 -31.54
N LEU A 542 -29.15 -36.83 -31.13
CA LEU A 542 -29.17 -37.97 -30.22
C LEU A 542 -29.64 -37.56 -28.80
N PRO A 543 -29.07 -36.51 -28.16
CA PRO A 543 -29.60 -35.99 -26.89
C PRO A 543 -31.07 -35.52 -26.98
N SER A 544 -31.44 -34.84 -28.07
CA SER A 544 -32.82 -34.37 -28.28
C SER A 544 -33.81 -35.52 -28.44
N SER A 545 -33.43 -36.58 -29.16
CA SER A 545 -34.24 -37.79 -29.30
C SER A 545 -34.40 -38.51 -27.97
N HIS A 546 -33.34 -38.59 -27.15
CA HIS A 546 -33.39 -39.18 -25.83
C HIS A 546 -34.36 -38.43 -24.90
N LEU A 547 -34.24 -37.10 -24.81
CA LEU A 547 -35.16 -36.27 -24.02
C LEU A 547 -36.61 -36.42 -24.50
N CYS A 548 -36.84 -36.46 -25.80
CA CYS A 548 -38.18 -36.65 -26.36
C CYS A 548 -38.79 -38.02 -25.99
N GLN A 549 -38.00 -39.11 -26.10
CA GLN A 549 -38.43 -40.45 -25.68
C GLN A 549 -38.71 -40.52 -24.17
N LEU A 550 -37.87 -39.88 -23.36
CA LEU A 550 -38.07 -39.79 -21.92
C LEU A 550 -39.39 -39.09 -21.59
N CYS A 551 -39.66 -37.92 -22.19
CA CYS A 551 -40.93 -37.22 -22.05
C CYS A 551 -42.12 -38.07 -22.48
N ALA A 552 -42.03 -38.76 -23.63
CA ALA A 552 -43.08 -39.63 -24.13
C ALA A 552 -43.39 -40.78 -23.14
N SER A 553 -42.36 -41.39 -22.57
CA SER A 553 -42.49 -42.47 -21.58
C SER A 553 -43.17 -41.98 -20.29
N LYS A 554 -42.76 -40.81 -19.78
CA LYS A 554 -43.34 -40.19 -18.57
C LYS A 554 -44.80 -39.78 -18.79
N ILE A 555 -45.11 -39.15 -19.92
CA ILE A 555 -46.49 -38.76 -20.27
C ILE A 555 -47.41 -39.98 -20.40
N LYS A 556 -46.92 -41.10 -20.94
CA LYS A 556 -47.68 -42.37 -21.01
C LYS A 556 -47.93 -42.99 -19.64
N ALA A 557 -46.94 -42.93 -18.75
CA ALA A 557 -47.05 -43.46 -17.40
C ALA A 557 -48.01 -42.65 -16.50
N MET A 558 -48.17 -41.35 -16.76
CA MET A 558 -49.02 -40.45 -15.96
C MET A 558 -50.51 -40.58 -16.29
N ARG A 559 -51.37 -40.52 -15.26
CA ARG A 559 -52.83 -40.48 -15.41
C ARG A 559 -53.30 -39.05 -15.75
N LEU A 560 -53.36 -38.72 -17.04
CA LEU A 560 -53.74 -37.39 -17.54
C LEU A 560 -55.19 -37.33 -18.02
N LYS A 561 -55.85 -36.17 -17.84
CA LYS A 561 -57.11 -35.86 -18.54
C LYS A 561 -56.86 -35.85 -20.05
N LYS A 562 -57.80 -36.40 -20.83
CA LYS A 562 -57.69 -36.56 -22.30
C LYS A 562 -57.30 -35.26 -23.00
N THR A 563 -57.90 -34.13 -22.61
CA THR A 563 -57.61 -32.80 -23.17
C THR A 563 -56.16 -32.35 -22.95
N LYS A 564 -55.63 -32.45 -21.72
CA LYS A 564 -54.23 -32.10 -21.41
C LYS A 564 -53.22 -33.04 -22.07
N ARG A 565 -53.59 -34.30 -22.28
CA ARG A 565 -52.76 -35.29 -22.98
C ARG A 565 -52.66 -34.97 -24.48
N GLU A 566 -53.79 -34.60 -25.10
CA GLU A 566 -53.84 -34.19 -26.50
C GLU A 566 -53.08 -32.88 -26.77
N THR A 567 -53.11 -31.91 -25.85
CA THR A 567 -52.34 -30.67 -26.01
C THR A 567 -50.84 -30.92 -25.96
N LEU A 568 -50.35 -31.75 -25.03
CA LEU A 568 -48.94 -32.11 -24.95
C LEU A 568 -48.49 -32.84 -26.22
N PHE A 569 -49.25 -33.84 -26.69
CA PHE A 569 -48.86 -34.59 -27.89
C PHE A 569 -48.81 -33.75 -29.16
N LYS A 570 -49.69 -32.75 -29.30
CA LYS A 570 -49.64 -31.81 -30.42
C LYS A 570 -48.46 -30.84 -30.35
N ALA A 571 -47.92 -30.59 -29.15
CA ALA A 571 -46.83 -29.66 -28.95
C ALA A 571 -45.46 -30.24 -29.35
N PHE A 572 -45.22 -31.55 -29.18
CA PHE A 572 -43.93 -32.16 -29.48
C PHE A 572 -43.64 -32.25 -30.99
N PRO A 573 -42.40 -31.95 -31.44
CA PRO A 573 -42.02 -32.07 -32.84
C PRO A 573 -42.11 -33.52 -33.34
N THR A 574 -42.45 -33.68 -34.63
CA THR A 574 -42.35 -34.97 -35.35
C THR A 574 -40.97 -35.17 -36.00
N THR A 575 -40.20 -34.10 -36.13
CA THR A 575 -38.83 -34.07 -36.68
C THR A 575 -37.96 -33.12 -35.86
N ILE A 576 -36.71 -33.53 -35.55
CA ILE A 576 -35.69 -32.67 -34.93
C ILE A 576 -34.47 -32.63 -35.84
N ALA A 577 -33.94 -31.42 -36.10
CA ALA A 577 -32.81 -31.21 -37.02
C ALA A 577 -32.97 -31.94 -38.37
N GLY A 578 -34.19 -31.92 -38.93
CA GLY A 578 -34.54 -32.56 -40.20
C GLY A 578 -34.65 -34.09 -40.18
N LYS A 579 -34.40 -34.75 -39.05
CA LYS A 579 -34.53 -36.21 -38.89
C LYS A 579 -35.87 -36.55 -38.22
N LYS A 580 -36.57 -37.55 -38.76
CA LYS A 580 -37.80 -38.08 -38.15
C LYS A 580 -37.47 -38.68 -36.79
N LEU A 581 -38.21 -38.27 -35.77
CA LEU A 581 -38.16 -38.94 -34.49
C LEU A 581 -38.91 -40.27 -34.61
N GLN A 582 -38.26 -41.37 -34.26
CA GLN A 582 -38.94 -42.66 -34.07
C GLN A 582 -39.65 -42.62 -32.72
N ILE A 583 -40.75 -41.88 -32.66
CA ILE A 583 -41.58 -41.84 -31.46
C ILE A 583 -42.66 -42.88 -31.62
N LEU A 584 -42.56 -43.94 -30.83
CA LEU A 584 -43.74 -44.71 -30.45
C LEU A 584 -44.55 -43.83 -29.50
N PHE A 585 -45.33 -42.89 -30.04
CA PHE A 585 -46.33 -42.12 -29.29
C PHE A 585 -47.65 -42.89 -29.24
#